data_AF-A0A4Q3VFR0-F1
#
_entry.id   AF-A0A4Q3VFR0-F1
#
_cell.length_a   1.000
_cell.length_b   1.000
_cell.length_c   1.000
_cell.angle_alpha   90.00
_cell.angle_beta   90.00
_cell.angle_gamma   90.00
#
_symmetry.space_group_name_H-M   'P 1'
#
loop_
_entity.id
_entity.type
_entity.pdbx_description
1 polymer ?
#
loop_
_entity_poly.entity_id
_entity_poly.type
_entity_poly.pdbx_seq_one_letter_code
_entity_poly.pdbx_strand_id
1 'polypeptide(L)'
;MPVTNFRTLNGRMRGQTTASIRTDYLTDALGSVTATATVTASATIENTYRHKPYGGQLSKTGTGTDPRFLWTGDTGSRTTGPSNAEQYNRARHYGNRSATWTSLDPLWPKESPYGYVRGNPGTGTDPSGLERCPDFVYQIQSDLIGQLFQYSNTKRDSKIIDDCIQKAARKGNVKCSPYTFSTGRCLVDHFPLVECIYDPRGVCDNNYGRTPAAPRSLVAAMSRIYTVQLCMETRDSQGRLFMCPSSNTNYFPQLHRRTSQTIWVTLLHEALHACAFHHGEDLAHPGHEPTADRTCNEIASCCIHRHISGKPLSGCSKHLPPFSTLRPVSRGRER
;
A
#
# COMPACT_ATOMS: atom_id res chain seq x y z
N MET A 1 -14.65 -11.14 30.55
CA MET A 1 -14.49 -9.77 30.02
C MET A 1 -15.25 -9.66 28.70
N PRO A 2 -16.01 -8.59 28.45
CA PRO A 2 -16.69 -8.41 27.18
C PRO A 2 -15.68 -8.32 26.03
N VAL A 3 -15.98 -8.95 24.91
CA VAL A 3 -15.15 -8.88 23.70
C VAL A 3 -15.32 -7.49 23.07
N THR A 4 -14.20 -6.86 22.71
CA THR A 4 -14.17 -5.62 21.93
C THR A 4 -13.80 -5.94 20.49
N ASN A 5 -14.71 -5.67 19.56
CA ASN A 5 -14.47 -5.79 18.13
C ASN A 5 -14.08 -4.43 17.55
N PHE A 6 -12.92 -4.33 16.91
CA PHE A 6 -12.49 -3.10 16.25
C PHE A 6 -13.00 -3.06 14.82
N ARG A 7 -13.43 -1.87 14.38
CA ARG A 7 -13.92 -1.64 13.03
C ARG A 7 -12.93 -0.77 12.28
N THR A 8 -12.56 -1.23 11.10
CA THR A 8 -11.62 -0.53 10.21
C THR A 8 -12.26 -0.28 8.86
N LEU A 9 -11.87 0.82 8.21
CA LEU A 9 -12.18 1.13 6.82
C LEU A 9 -10.88 1.53 6.13
N ASN A 10 -10.52 0.85 5.04
CA ASN A 10 -9.27 1.06 4.30
C ASN A 10 -8.02 0.98 5.21
N GLY A 11 -7.95 -0.03 6.07
CA GLY A 11 -6.83 -0.24 7.00
C GLY A 11 -6.78 0.75 8.18
N ARG A 12 -7.68 1.75 8.25
CA ARG A 12 -7.71 2.73 9.33
C ARG A 12 -8.83 2.44 10.32
N MET A 13 -8.55 2.57 11.62
CA MET A 13 -9.56 2.36 12.67
C MET A 13 -10.64 3.44 12.59
N ARG A 14 -11.89 3.02 12.76
CA ARG A 14 -13.07 3.89 12.75
C ARG A 14 -13.89 3.80 14.02
N GLY A 15 -13.60 2.82 14.87
CA GLY A 15 -14.29 2.67 16.12
C GLY A 15 -14.18 1.26 16.68
N GLN A 16 -14.99 1.02 17.70
CA GLN A 16 -15.11 -0.27 18.36
C GLN A 16 -16.57 -0.62 18.63
N THR A 17 -16.81 -1.90 18.91
CA THR A 17 -18.06 -2.39 19.46
C THR A 17 -17.72 -3.25 20.67
N THR A 18 -18.21 -2.85 21.85
CA THR A 18 -18.02 -3.58 23.11
C THR A 18 -19.39 -3.84 23.72
N ALA A 19 -19.71 -5.10 24.01
CA ALA A 19 -21.01 -5.48 24.58
C ALA A 19 -22.21 -4.86 23.84
N SER A 20 -22.18 -4.92 22.50
CA SER A 20 -23.19 -4.34 21.59
C SER A 20 -23.30 -2.80 21.56
N ILE A 21 -22.49 -2.09 22.34
CA ILE A 21 -22.37 -0.63 22.25
C ILE A 21 -21.34 -0.29 21.17
N ARG A 22 -21.79 0.45 20.16
CA ARG A 22 -20.94 0.92 19.06
C ARG A 22 -20.42 2.32 19.39
N THR A 23 -19.10 2.46 19.45
CA THR A 23 -18.40 3.74 19.61
C THR A 23 -17.61 4.03 18.35
N ASP A 24 -17.89 5.15 17.69
CA ASP A 24 -17.13 5.65 16.54
C ASP A 24 -16.01 6.60 17.00
N TYR A 25 -14.90 6.57 16.28
CA TYR A 25 -13.75 7.44 16.50
C TYR A 25 -13.75 8.58 15.48
N LEU A 26 -13.75 9.81 15.97
CA LEU A 26 -13.54 11.01 15.17
C LEU A 26 -12.07 11.38 15.26
N THR A 27 -11.43 11.64 14.12
CA THR A 27 -9.97 11.75 14.02
C THR A 27 -9.52 13.03 13.34
N ASP A 28 -8.34 13.52 13.71
CA ASP A 28 -7.64 14.57 12.94
C ASP A 28 -6.97 14.02 11.66
N ALA A 29 -6.29 14.90 10.92
CA ALA A 29 -5.61 14.56 9.67
C ALA A 29 -4.44 13.57 9.85
N LEU A 30 -3.86 13.48 11.05
CA LEU A 30 -2.80 12.52 11.39
C LEU A 30 -3.37 11.20 11.91
N GLY A 31 -4.69 11.10 12.08
CA GLY A 31 -5.34 9.90 12.59
C GLY A 31 -5.44 9.83 14.11
N SER A 32 -5.18 10.92 14.84
CA SER A 32 -5.37 10.96 16.28
C SER A 32 -6.85 11.10 16.60
N VAL A 33 -7.36 10.28 17.53
CA VAL A 33 -8.75 10.36 17.98
C VAL A 33 -8.97 11.68 18.73
N THR A 34 -9.81 12.55 18.20
CA THR A 34 -10.20 13.85 18.77
C THR A 34 -11.54 13.79 19.48
N ALA A 35 -12.38 12.81 19.17
CA ALA A 35 -13.59 12.52 19.94
C ALA A 35 -14.05 11.07 19.77
N THR A 36 -14.80 10.58 20.76
CA THR A 36 -15.54 9.32 20.66
C THR A 36 -17.04 9.62 20.70
N ALA A 37 -17.80 8.95 19.84
CA ALA A 37 -19.24 9.12 19.75
C ALA A 37 -19.93 7.75 19.83
N THR A 38 -20.92 7.61 20.71
CA THR A 38 -21.73 6.40 20.73
C THR A 38 -22.85 6.51 19.70
N VAL A 39 -22.96 5.47 18.87
CA VAL A 39 -23.88 5.44 17.74
C VAL A 39 -25.25 4.98 18.22
N THR A 40 -25.98 5.91 18.82
CA THR A 40 -27.45 5.86 19.00
C THR A 40 -28.12 6.69 17.90
N ALA A 41 -29.45 6.78 17.90
CA ALA A 41 -30.21 7.62 16.98
C ALA A 41 -29.77 9.10 16.95
N SER A 42 -29.06 9.57 17.98
CA SER A 42 -28.66 10.97 18.14
C SER A 42 -27.14 11.21 18.06
N ALA A 43 -26.32 10.18 17.82
CA ALA A 43 -24.85 10.24 17.78
C ALA A 43 -24.23 11.12 18.88
N THR A 44 -24.33 10.68 20.14
CA THR A 44 -23.86 11.45 21.30
C THR A 44 -22.33 11.40 21.43
N ILE A 45 -21.69 12.57 21.51
CA ILE A 45 -20.26 12.69 21.83
C ILE A 45 -20.05 12.28 23.30
N GLU A 46 -19.20 11.29 23.55
CA GLU A 46 -18.88 10.80 24.88
C GLU A 46 -17.65 11.48 25.47
N ASN A 47 -16.63 11.65 24.64
CA ASN A 47 -15.36 12.27 25.02
C ASN A 47 -14.85 13.15 23.89
N THR A 48 -14.11 14.20 24.24
CA THR A 48 -13.22 14.91 23.30
C THR A 48 -11.81 14.96 23.84
N TYR A 49 -10.83 14.95 22.94
CA TYR A 49 -9.41 14.89 23.26
C TYR A 49 -8.65 15.97 22.50
N ARG A 50 -7.64 16.54 23.15
CA ARG A 50 -6.57 17.29 22.50
C ARG A 50 -5.24 16.63 22.84
N HIS A 51 -4.41 16.47 21.84
CA HIS A 51 -3.08 15.88 21.97
C HIS A 51 -2.02 16.96 21.77
N LYS A 52 -0.93 16.88 22.52
CA LYS A 52 0.31 17.61 22.25
C LYS A 52 0.95 17.05 20.98
N PRO A 53 1.83 17.80 20.30
CA PRO A 53 2.46 17.34 19.07
C PRO A 53 3.09 15.94 19.19
N TYR A 54 3.77 15.65 20.30
CA TYR A 54 4.42 14.37 20.56
C TYR A 54 3.55 13.32 21.28
N GLY A 55 2.22 13.48 21.27
CA GLY A 55 1.28 12.44 21.70
C GLY A 55 0.91 12.40 23.17
N GLY A 56 1.42 13.34 23.97
CA GLY A 56 0.91 13.55 25.33
C GLY A 56 -0.51 14.11 25.30
N GLN A 57 -1.41 13.63 26.16
CA GLN A 57 -2.75 14.22 26.27
C GLN A 57 -2.65 15.65 26.82
N LEU A 58 -3.17 16.62 26.08
CA LEU A 58 -3.28 18.02 26.49
C LEU A 58 -4.55 18.27 27.30
N SER A 59 -5.67 17.74 26.84
CA SER A 59 -6.95 17.83 27.54
C SER A 59 -7.88 16.69 27.13
N LYS A 60 -8.74 16.27 28.05
CA LYS A 60 -9.90 15.40 27.79
C LYS A 60 -11.14 16.08 28.37
N THR A 61 -12.26 16.01 27.66
CA THR A 61 -13.60 16.26 28.22
C THR A 61 -14.43 14.99 28.14
N GLY A 62 -15.52 14.93 28.93
CA GLY A 62 -16.38 13.76 29.01
C GLY A 62 -15.93 12.75 30.07
N THR A 63 -16.85 11.84 30.39
CA THR A 63 -16.65 10.78 31.40
C THR A 63 -16.69 9.38 30.80
N GLY A 64 -16.77 9.27 29.47
CA GLY A 64 -16.75 8.00 28.78
C GLY A 64 -15.40 7.28 28.95
N THR A 65 -15.42 5.96 28.77
CA THR A 65 -14.20 5.14 28.82
C THR A 65 -13.27 5.48 27.65
N ASP A 66 -11.97 5.60 27.92
CA ASP A 66 -10.99 5.90 26.88
C ASP A 66 -10.79 4.70 25.95
N PRO A 67 -10.76 4.90 24.63
CA PRO A 67 -10.38 3.85 23.70
C PRO A 67 -8.90 3.49 23.85
N ARG A 68 -8.53 2.27 23.45
CA ARG A 68 -7.12 1.83 23.41
C ARG A 68 -6.31 2.53 22.32
N PHE A 69 -6.97 3.23 21.40
CA PHE A 69 -6.37 3.90 20.25
C PHE A 69 -6.71 5.39 20.38
N LEU A 70 -5.70 6.21 20.70
CA LEU A 70 -5.85 7.64 20.96
C LEU A 70 -5.01 8.45 19.96
N TRP A 71 -3.87 9.00 20.39
CA TRP A 71 -2.96 9.70 19.50
C TRP A 71 -2.50 8.77 18.38
N THR A 72 -2.55 9.26 17.12
CA THR A 72 -2.34 8.48 15.88
C THR A 72 -3.09 7.14 15.82
N GLY A 73 -4.14 6.97 16.61
CA GLY A 73 -4.77 5.68 16.89
C GLY A 73 -5.46 5.04 15.69
N ASP A 74 -5.88 5.85 14.71
CA ASP A 74 -6.51 5.34 13.50
C ASP A 74 -5.55 4.53 12.62
N THR A 75 -4.25 4.67 12.85
CA THR A 75 -3.19 3.92 12.16
C THR A 75 -2.88 2.57 12.81
N GLY A 76 -3.53 2.25 13.93
CA GLY A 76 -3.29 1.04 14.72
C GLY A 76 -2.31 1.24 15.88
N SER A 77 -1.83 2.47 16.11
CA SER A 77 -1.01 2.80 17.27
C SER A 77 -1.86 2.80 18.54
N ARG A 78 -1.50 1.96 19.52
CA ARG A 78 -2.32 1.76 20.72
C ARG A 78 -1.63 2.24 21.98
N THR A 79 -2.40 2.71 22.95
CA THR A 79 -1.91 2.99 24.29
C THR A 79 -1.61 1.70 25.04
N THR A 80 -0.59 1.76 25.88
CA THR A 80 -0.08 0.59 26.62
C THR A 80 -0.21 0.75 28.13
N GLY A 81 -0.11 1.99 28.65
CA GLY A 81 -0.22 2.32 30.09
C GLY A 81 1.11 2.60 30.82
N PRO A 82 2.23 1.92 30.52
CA PRO A 82 3.53 2.23 31.12
C PRO A 82 4.03 3.64 30.81
N SER A 83 4.67 4.25 31.82
CA SER A 83 5.39 5.52 31.65
C SER A 83 6.62 5.34 30.77
N ASN A 84 6.89 6.32 29.91
CA ASN A 84 7.96 6.33 28.89
C ASN A 84 7.82 5.29 27.79
N ALA A 85 6.72 4.53 27.74
CA ALA A 85 6.42 3.58 26.67
C ALA A 85 4.93 3.64 26.33
N GLU A 86 4.33 4.84 26.42
CA GLU A 86 2.89 5.07 26.42
C GLU A 86 2.17 4.56 25.18
N GLN A 87 2.88 4.44 24.05
CA GLN A 87 2.33 4.00 22.78
C GLN A 87 3.09 2.78 22.23
N TYR A 88 2.35 1.83 21.69
CA TYR A 88 2.88 0.72 20.91
C TYR A 88 2.56 0.92 19.44
N ASN A 89 3.61 0.91 18.62
CA ASN A 89 3.59 1.10 17.17
C ASN A 89 4.30 -0.10 16.57
N ARG A 90 3.56 -1.21 16.42
CA ARG A 90 3.99 -2.48 15.82
C ARG A 90 5.41 -2.92 16.22
N ALA A 91 6.46 -2.44 15.55
CA ALA A 91 7.84 -2.83 15.84
C ALA A 91 8.40 -2.25 17.14
N ARG A 92 7.92 -1.09 17.62
CA ARG A 92 8.52 -0.38 18.76
C ARG A 92 7.48 0.20 19.72
N HIS A 93 7.94 0.50 20.93
CA HIS A 93 7.23 1.35 21.87
C HIS A 93 7.80 2.76 21.83
N TYR A 94 6.91 3.75 21.91
CA TYR A 94 7.23 5.17 21.89
C TYR A 94 6.86 5.80 23.23
N GLY A 95 7.78 6.62 23.76
CA GLY A 95 7.60 7.40 24.96
C GLY A 95 7.17 8.83 24.63
N ASN A 96 5.93 9.20 24.96
CA ASN A 96 5.44 10.55 24.65
C ASN A 96 6.01 11.64 25.57
N ARG A 97 6.54 11.23 26.74
CA ARG A 97 7.20 12.12 27.71
C ARG A 97 8.61 12.50 27.26
N SER A 98 9.36 11.52 26.75
CA SER A 98 10.71 11.73 26.23
C SER A 98 10.72 12.17 24.77
N ALA A 99 9.59 12.03 24.05
CA ALA A 99 9.47 12.26 22.62
C ALA A 99 10.40 11.37 21.78
N THR A 100 10.62 10.13 22.22
CA THR A 100 11.57 9.20 21.61
C THR A 100 11.04 7.77 21.55
N TRP A 101 11.61 6.98 20.63
CA TRP A 101 11.52 5.54 20.70
C TRP A 101 12.22 5.00 21.95
N THR A 102 11.67 3.91 22.51
CA THR A 102 12.19 3.27 23.73
C THR A 102 13.29 2.24 23.45
N SER A 103 13.42 1.82 22.19
CA SER A 103 14.43 0.89 21.71
C SER A 103 15.20 1.51 20.54
N LEU A 104 16.44 1.05 20.36
CA LEU A 104 17.25 1.42 19.21
C LEU A 104 16.49 1.13 17.91
N ASP A 105 16.51 2.08 16.99
CA ASP A 105 15.97 1.90 15.64
C ASP A 105 16.73 0.78 14.92
N PRO A 106 16.05 -0.28 14.44
CA PRO A 106 16.68 -1.29 13.58
C PRO A 106 17.32 -0.70 12.31
N LEU A 107 16.91 0.49 11.88
CA LEU A 107 17.49 1.21 10.73
C LEU A 107 18.73 2.04 11.08
N TRP A 108 19.09 2.17 12.36
CA TRP A 108 20.33 2.82 12.76
C TRP A 108 21.55 2.08 12.15
N PRO A 109 22.58 2.79 11.65
CA PRO A 109 22.81 4.24 11.73
C PRO A 109 22.28 5.05 10.53
N LYS A 110 21.44 4.47 9.66
CA LYS A 110 20.90 5.18 8.49
C LYS A 110 19.91 6.29 8.86
N GLU A 111 19.30 6.18 10.05
CA GLU A 111 18.47 7.22 10.64
C GLU A 111 18.77 7.41 12.14
N SER A 112 17.99 8.30 12.78
CA SER A 112 18.13 8.59 14.20
C SER A 112 17.84 7.35 15.05
N PRO A 113 18.73 6.98 16.00
CA PRO A 113 18.56 5.78 16.80
C PRO A 113 17.28 5.77 17.65
N TYR A 114 16.79 6.95 18.03
CA TYR A 114 15.62 7.10 18.93
C TYR A 114 14.64 8.20 18.49
N GLY A 115 14.93 8.89 17.38
CA GLY A 115 14.15 10.04 16.94
C GLY A 115 12.78 9.62 16.41
N TYR A 116 11.73 10.36 16.79
CA TYR A 116 10.40 10.17 16.23
C TYR A 116 10.17 11.14 15.06
N VAL A 117 9.83 10.61 13.88
CA VAL A 117 9.43 11.36 12.65
C VAL A 117 10.28 12.59 12.35
N ARG A 118 11.61 12.47 12.46
CA ARG A 118 12.58 13.55 12.22
C ARG A 118 12.29 14.84 13.00
N GLY A 119 11.66 14.72 14.17
CA GLY A 119 11.30 15.87 15.01
C GLY A 119 10.10 16.68 14.50
N ASN A 120 9.34 16.18 13.53
CA ASN A 120 8.18 16.86 12.95
C ASN A 120 6.86 16.07 13.10
N PRO A 121 6.37 15.87 14.34
CA PRO A 121 5.14 15.13 14.59
C PRO A 121 3.86 15.91 14.30
N GLY A 122 3.97 17.19 13.90
CA GLY A 122 2.82 18.01 13.50
C GLY A 122 2.33 17.68 12.09
N THR A 123 3.16 17.07 11.25
CA THR A 123 2.80 16.70 9.87
C THR A 123 3.08 15.23 9.54
N GLY A 124 3.62 14.46 10.49
CA GLY A 124 4.06 13.09 10.27
C GLY A 124 3.70 12.16 11.42
N THR A 125 3.55 10.88 11.09
CA THR A 125 3.34 9.78 12.04
C THR A 125 4.19 8.59 11.63
N ASP A 126 4.52 7.72 12.59
CA ASP A 126 5.20 6.45 12.34
C ASP A 126 4.41 5.28 12.95
N PRO A 127 3.39 4.76 12.23
CA PRO A 127 2.56 3.64 12.70
C PRO A 127 3.28 2.30 12.77
N SER A 128 4.31 2.11 11.95
CA SER A 128 5.13 0.90 11.92
C SER A 128 6.11 0.83 13.08
N GLY A 129 6.47 1.99 13.62
CA GLY A 129 7.61 2.12 14.51
C GLY A 129 8.93 1.84 13.79
N LEU A 130 9.01 2.12 12.49
CA LEU A 130 10.18 1.99 11.61
C LEU A 130 9.92 3.05 10.54
N GLU A 131 10.86 3.96 10.27
CA GLU A 131 10.58 5.21 9.55
C GLU A 131 9.62 5.05 8.36
N ARG A 132 8.74 6.05 8.24
CA ARG A 132 7.68 6.16 7.22
C ARG A 132 8.18 5.73 5.83
N CYS A 133 7.34 5.00 5.09
CA CYS A 133 7.54 4.86 3.65
C CYS A 133 7.72 6.26 3.04
N PRO A 134 8.69 6.50 2.13
CA PRO A 134 8.94 7.85 1.63
C PRO A 134 7.65 8.51 1.13
N ASP A 135 7.43 9.79 1.46
CA ASP A 135 6.18 10.51 1.17
C ASP A 135 5.75 10.40 -0.30
N PHE A 136 6.70 10.30 -1.23
CA PHE A 136 6.43 10.12 -2.65
C PHE A 136 5.75 8.77 -2.97
N VAL A 137 6.01 7.70 -2.20
CA VAL A 137 5.36 6.38 -2.39
C VAL A 137 3.89 6.47 -2.00
N TYR A 138 3.58 7.15 -0.89
CA TYR A 138 2.19 7.41 -0.49
C TYR A 138 1.45 8.30 -1.50
N GLN A 139 2.12 9.33 -2.03
CA GLN A 139 1.55 10.18 -3.08
C GLN A 139 1.24 9.36 -4.34
N ILE A 140 2.21 8.57 -4.84
CA ILE A 140 2.01 7.69 -6.00
C ILE A 140 0.89 6.69 -5.75
N GLN A 141 0.85 6.07 -4.56
CA GLN A 141 -0.18 5.12 -4.20
C GLN A 141 -1.56 5.78 -4.16
N SER A 142 -1.70 6.94 -3.51
CA SER A 142 -2.96 7.68 -3.42
C SER A 142 -3.47 8.11 -4.80
N ASP A 143 -2.57 8.62 -5.65
CA ASP A 143 -2.90 9.00 -7.03
C ASP A 143 -3.36 7.80 -7.84
N LEU A 144 -2.67 6.66 -7.72
CA LEU A 144 -2.99 5.42 -8.43
C LEU A 144 -4.30 4.80 -7.94
N ILE A 145 -4.58 4.85 -6.64
CA ILE A 145 -5.86 4.42 -6.08
C ILE A 145 -7.01 5.22 -6.72
N GLY A 146 -6.96 6.56 -6.67
CA GLY A 146 -8.01 7.40 -7.22
C GLY A 146 -8.24 7.16 -8.72
N GLN A 147 -7.13 6.99 -9.44
CA GLN A 147 -7.11 6.67 -10.86
C GLN A 147 -7.69 5.29 -11.20
N LEU A 148 -7.34 4.24 -10.45
CA LEU A 148 -7.90 2.89 -10.61
C LEU A 148 -9.40 2.86 -10.34
N PHE A 149 -9.85 3.54 -9.29
CA PHE A 149 -11.27 3.68 -8.97
C PHE A 149 -12.06 4.33 -10.11
N GLN A 150 -11.47 5.33 -10.77
CA GLN A 150 -12.13 6.08 -11.83
C GLN A 150 -12.12 5.35 -13.18
N TYR A 151 -11.02 4.65 -13.52
CA TYR A 151 -10.74 4.21 -14.88
C TYR A 151 -10.57 2.69 -15.06
N SER A 152 -10.56 1.88 -14.00
CA SER A 152 -10.45 0.41 -14.10
C SER A 152 -11.62 -0.33 -13.42
N ASN A 153 -12.73 0.36 -13.15
CA ASN A 153 -13.84 -0.18 -12.37
C ASN A 153 -15.10 -0.47 -13.19
N THR A 154 -15.00 -0.53 -14.52
CA THR A 154 -16.12 -0.91 -15.40
C THR A 154 -15.77 -2.06 -16.34
N LYS A 155 -16.79 -2.80 -16.79
CA LYS A 155 -16.63 -3.85 -17.84
C LYS A 155 -16.06 -3.28 -19.14
N ARG A 156 -16.41 -2.02 -19.46
CA ARG A 156 -15.90 -1.31 -20.64
C ARG A 156 -14.41 -1.05 -20.52
N ASP A 157 -13.96 -0.53 -19.39
CA ASP A 157 -12.54 -0.27 -19.15
C ASP A 157 -11.72 -1.55 -19.18
N SER A 158 -12.24 -2.61 -18.55
CA SER A 158 -11.59 -3.92 -18.54
C SER A 158 -11.38 -4.46 -19.96
N LYS A 159 -12.38 -4.27 -20.84
CA LYS A 159 -12.28 -4.64 -22.25
C LYS A 159 -11.22 -3.81 -22.99
N ILE A 160 -11.15 -2.50 -22.75
CA ILE A 160 -10.14 -1.62 -23.38
C ILE A 160 -8.72 -2.04 -22.95
N ILE A 161 -8.54 -2.34 -21.67
CA ILE A 161 -7.28 -2.80 -21.10
C ILE A 161 -6.91 -4.18 -21.69
N ASP A 162 -7.84 -5.13 -21.73
CA ASP A 162 -7.61 -6.46 -22.33
C ASP A 162 -7.26 -6.35 -23.81
N ASP A 163 -7.99 -5.56 -24.59
CA ASP A 163 -7.70 -5.34 -26.02
C ASP A 163 -6.27 -4.81 -26.22
N CYS A 164 -5.80 -3.92 -25.33
CA CYS A 164 -4.42 -3.45 -25.32
C CYS A 164 -3.44 -4.60 -25.01
N ILE A 165 -3.69 -5.37 -23.96
CA ILE A 165 -2.85 -6.50 -23.52
C ILE A 165 -2.74 -7.52 -24.64
N GLN A 166 -3.86 -8.00 -25.18
CA GLN A 166 -3.87 -9.04 -26.22
C GLN A 166 -3.19 -8.57 -27.52
N LYS A 167 -3.25 -7.28 -27.85
CA LYS A 167 -2.51 -6.72 -29.00
C LYS A 167 -1.00 -6.67 -28.73
N ALA A 168 -0.59 -6.21 -27.55
CA ALA A 168 0.81 -6.13 -27.16
C ALA A 168 1.45 -7.53 -27.02
N ALA A 169 0.73 -8.46 -26.39
CA ALA A 169 1.14 -9.84 -26.20
C ALA A 169 1.38 -10.57 -27.54
N ARG A 170 0.46 -10.40 -28.51
CA ARG A 170 0.65 -10.92 -29.88
C ARG A 170 1.89 -10.37 -30.56
N LYS A 171 2.16 -9.06 -30.43
CA LYS A 171 3.38 -8.44 -30.99
C LYS A 171 4.65 -8.94 -30.30
N GLY A 172 4.57 -9.22 -28.99
CA GLY A 172 5.68 -9.73 -28.18
C GLY A 172 5.91 -11.24 -28.27
N ASN A 173 5.05 -11.97 -28.99
CA ASN A 173 5.00 -13.44 -29.02
C ASN A 173 4.83 -14.07 -27.61
N VAL A 174 3.94 -13.49 -26.80
CA VAL A 174 3.65 -13.94 -25.44
C VAL A 174 2.17 -14.28 -25.33
N LYS A 175 1.85 -15.36 -24.59
CA LYS A 175 0.48 -15.75 -24.29
C LYS A 175 0.07 -15.18 -22.93
N CYS A 176 -0.91 -14.28 -22.94
CA CYS A 176 -1.46 -13.68 -21.74
C CYS A 176 -2.88 -14.15 -21.45
N SER A 177 -3.18 -14.37 -20.16
CA SER A 177 -4.54 -14.56 -19.69
C SER A 177 -5.39 -13.32 -19.99
N PRO A 178 -6.70 -13.47 -20.24
CA PRO A 178 -7.60 -12.34 -20.43
C PRO A 178 -7.65 -11.46 -19.18
N TYR A 179 -7.60 -10.13 -19.38
CA TYR A 179 -7.86 -9.17 -18.31
C TYR A 179 -9.37 -8.97 -18.16
N THR A 180 -9.93 -9.57 -17.12
CA THR A 180 -11.38 -9.58 -16.88
C THR A 180 -11.84 -8.43 -15.98
N PHE A 181 -13.15 -8.19 -15.95
CA PHE A 181 -13.76 -7.29 -14.95
C PHE A 181 -13.46 -7.72 -13.51
N SER A 182 -13.37 -9.03 -13.23
CA SER A 182 -12.99 -9.51 -11.90
C SER A 182 -11.53 -9.18 -11.55
N THR A 183 -10.62 -9.20 -12.54
CA THR A 183 -9.23 -8.80 -12.35
C THR A 183 -9.14 -7.31 -12.02
N GLY A 184 -9.83 -6.47 -12.80
CA GLY A 184 -9.90 -5.02 -12.52
C GLY A 184 -10.54 -4.71 -11.17
N ARG A 185 -11.60 -5.44 -10.80
CA ARG A 185 -12.24 -5.28 -9.49
C ARG A 185 -11.30 -5.68 -8.34
N CYS A 186 -10.58 -6.79 -8.48
CA CYS A 186 -9.57 -7.21 -7.52
C CYS A 186 -8.50 -6.13 -7.32
N LEU A 187 -7.99 -5.53 -8.40
CA LEU A 187 -7.03 -4.43 -8.29
C LEU A 187 -7.62 -3.24 -7.53
N VAL A 188 -8.83 -2.81 -7.85
CA VAL A 188 -9.49 -1.69 -7.16
C VAL A 188 -9.71 -1.99 -5.67
N ASP A 189 -10.08 -3.22 -5.32
CA ASP A 189 -10.38 -3.60 -3.94
C ASP A 189 -9.11 -3.85 -3.10
N HIS A 190 -8.01 -4.31 -3.71
CA HIS A 190 -6.78 -4.68 -2.99
C HIS A 190 -5.65 -3.65 -3.08
N PHE A 191 -5.59 -2.83 -4.11
CA PHE A 191 -4.54 -1.81 -4.25
C PHE A 191 -4.53 -0.78 -3.10
N PRO A 192 -5.69 -0.37 -2.53
CA PRO A 192 -5.74 0.45 -1.31
C PRO A 192 -5.19 -0.22 -0.06
N LEU A 193 -4.98 -1.55 -0.09
CA LEU A 193 -4.44 -2.35 1.01
C LEU A 193 -2.93 -2.62 0.85
N VAL A 194 -2.29 -2.04 -0.17
CA VAL A 194 -0.83 -2.06 -0.30
C VAL A 194 -0.25 -1.24 0.85
N GLU A 195 0.45 -1.91 1.76
CA GLU A 195 1.20 -1.26 2.82
C GLU A 195 2.70 -1.40 2.51
N CYS A 196 3.43 -0.30 2.58
CA CYS A 196 4.87 -0.43 2.76
C CYS A 196 5.13 -0.93 4.17
N ILE A 197 5.76 -2.09 4.30
CA ILE A 197 6.29 -2.53 5.58
C ILE A 197 7.78 -2.77 5.42
N TYR A 198 8.56 -2.12 6.28
CA TYR A 198 9.97 -2.43 6.41
C TYR A 198 10.12 -3.69 7.28
N ASP A 199 10.69 -4.77 6.73
CA ASP A 199 11.09 -5.94 7.53
C ASP A 199 12.51 -5.72 8.08
N PRO A 200 12.67 -5.56 9.41
CA PRO A 200 13.97 -5.34 10.04
C PRO A 200 14.94 -6.52 9.92
N ARG A 201 14.50 -7.71 9.48
CA ARG A 201 15.40 -8.85 9.25
C ARG A 201 16.17 -8.74 7.94
N GLY A 202 15.81 -7.82 7.04
CA GLY A 202 16.40 -7.74 5.70
C GLY A 202 16.19 -9.01 4.86
N VAL A 203 15.36 -9.95 5.33
CA VAL A 203 15.04 -11.21 4.66
C VAL A 203 13.99 -10.91 3.58
N CYS A 204 14.43 -10.23 2.53
CA CYS A 204 13.87 -10.46 1.19
C CYS A 204 14.48 -11.73 0.56
N ASP A 205 15.27 -12.48 1.33
CA ASP A 205 15.90 -13.72 0.90
C ASP A 205 14.89 -14.87 0.94
N ASN A 206 14.45 -15.26 -0.25
CA ASN A 206 14.06 -16.64 -0.59
C ASN A 206 12.71 -17.20 -0.11
N ASN A 207 11.78 -16.39 0.42
CA ASN A 207 10.40 -16.84 0.64
C ASN A 207 9.44 -16.28 -0.42
N TYR A 208 9.71 -16.66 -1.67
CA TYR A 208 8.71 -16.64 -2.73
C TYR A 208 7.67 -17.73 -2.42
N GLY A 209 6.38 -17.38 -2.38
CA GLY A 209 5.23 -18.28 -2.35
C GLY A 209 5.43 -19.66 -1.68
N ARG A 210 5.08 -19.79 -0.40
CA ARG A 210 4.76 -21.10 0.19
C ARG A 210 3.26 -21.24 0.38
N THR A 211 2.58 -21.87 -0.59
CA THR A 211 1.44 -22.74 -0.30
C THR A 211 1.98 -24.16 -0.08
N PRO A 212 1.39 -24.97 0.82
CA PRO A 212 1.85 -26.33 1.07
C PRO A 212 1.40 -27.27 -0.05
N ALA A 213 2.01 -27.17 -1.24
CA ALA A 213 2.15 -28.24 -2.24
C ALA A 213 2.59 -27.66 -3.62
N ALA A 214 3.89 -27.64 -3.93
CA ALA A 214 4.44 -27.83 -5.29
C ALA A 214 5.98 -27.66 -5.32
N PRO A 215 6.71 -28.34 -6.24
CA PRO A 215 8.18 -28.47 -6.21
C PRO A 215 8.96 -27.36 -6.95
N ARG A 216 10.27 -27.33 -6.68
CA ARG A 216 11.30 -26.33 -7.03
C ARG A 216 11.54 -26.10 -8.54
N SER A 217 11.59 -24.84 -8.97
CA SER A 217 12.62 -24.26 -9.88
C SER A 217 12.42 -22.74 -10.08
N LEU A 218 13.50 -22.02 -10.43
CA LEU A 218 13.62 -20.58 -10.75
C LEU A 218 13.83 -19.56 -9.61
N VAL A 219 15.03 -19.57 -9.02
CA VAL A 219 15.57 -18.49 -8.15
C VAL A 219 16.87 -17.88 -8.72
N ALA A 220 17.03 -17.79 -10.04
CA ALA A 220 18.31 -17.28 -10.61
C ALA A 220 18.20 -16.22 -11.73
N ALA A 221 17.01 -15.86 -12.21
CA ALA A 221 16.89 -14.96 -13.37
C ALA A 221 16.56 -13.49 -13.05
N MET A 222 16.28 -13.13 -11.79
CA MET A 222 15.91 -11.76 -11.42
C MET A 222 17.09 -10.83 -11.06
N SER A 223 18.34 -11.23 -11.32
CA SER A 223 19.52 -10.44 -10.94
C SER A 223 20.02 -9.44 -11.98
N ARG A 224 19.40 -9.34 -13.16
CA ARG A 224 19.90 -8.42 -14.20
C ARG A 224 18.76 -7.76 -14.96
N ILE A 225 18.66 -6.45 -14.72
CA ILE A 225 17.97 -5.37 -15.47
C ILE A 225 16.93 -4.64 -14.59
N TYR A 226 17.43 -3.55 -13.96
CA TYR A 226 16.71 -2.38 -13.38
C TYR A 226 16.07 -2.43 -11.97
N THR A 227 16.96 -2.29 -10.96
CA THR A 227 16.91 -1.60 -9.65
C THR A 227 15.61 -0.89 -9.18
N VAL A 228 14.55 -1.64 -8.92
CA VAL A 228 13.79 -1.58 -7.67
C VAL A 228 13.36 -3.02 -7.41
N GLN A 229 14.05 -3.74 -6.52
CA GLN A 229 13.57 -5.07 -6.12
C GLN A 229 12.48 -4.83 -5.08
N LEU A 230 11.25 -4.64 -5.57
CA LEU A 230 10.03 -4.69 -4.79
C LEU A 230 9.63 -6.16 -4.71
N CYS A 231 9.86 -6.77 -3.55
CA CYS A 231 9.29 -8.08 -3.27
C CYS A 231 7.92 -7.87 -2.64
N MET A 232 6.87 -8.44 -3.23
CA MET A 232 5.58 -8.57 -2.56
C MET A 232 5.37 -9.99 -2.05
N GLU A 233 5.15 -10.13 -0.74
CA GLU A 233 4.61 -11.37 -0.18
C GLU A 233 3.12 -11.48 -0.53
N THR A 234 2.70 -12.68 -0.91
CA THR A 234 1.29 -12.99 -1.17
C THR A 234 0.50 -12.96 0.14
N ARG A 235 -0.51 -12.09 0.18
CA ARG A 235 -1.66 -12.03 1.11
C ARG A 235 -1.40 -12.61 2.51
N ASP A 236 -1.43 -11.74 3.51
CA ASP A 236 -1.79 -12.20 4.85
C ASP A 236 -3.29 -12.58 4.92
N SER A 237 -3.71 -13.13 6.05
CA SER A 237 -5.13 -13.47 6.33
C SER A 237 -6.08 -12.27 6.25
N GLN A 238 -5.56 -11.05 6.08
CA GLN A 238 -6.29 -9.79 6.00
C GLN A 238 -6.26 -9.19 4.58
N GLY A 239 -5.61 -9.83 3.61
CA GLY A 239 -5.61 -9.39 2.21
C GLY A 239 -4.63 -8.26 1.89
N ARG A 240 -3.64 -7.99 2.75
CA ARG A 240 -2.67 -6.90 2.58
C ARG A 240 -1.51 -7.29 1.65
N LEU A 241 -0.95 -6.29 0.97
CA LEU A 241 0.19 -6.42 0.05
C LEU A 241 1.39 -5.67 0.61
N PHE A 242 2.56 -6.29 0.68
CA PHE A 242 3.74 -5.72 1.32
C PHE A 242 4.78 -5.26 0.29
N MET A 243 5.33 -4.06 0.44
CA MET A 243 6.44 -3.58 -0.39
C MET A 243 7.75 -3.60 0.39
N CYS A 244 8.71 -4.42 -0.05
CA CYS A 244 10.05 -4.44 0.56
C CYS A 244 11.06 -3.63 -0.27
N PRO A 245 11.82 -2.69 0.32
CA PRO A 245 13.00 -2.13 -0.31
C PRO A 245 14.18 -3.11 -0.20
N SER A 246 14.81 -3.45 -1.34
CA SER A 246 15.98 -4.34 -1.38
C SER A 246 17.10 -3.89 -0.42
N SER A 247 17.74 -4.84 0.26
CA SER A 247 18.87 -4.64 1.19
C SER A 247 20.12 -3.98 0.56
N ASN A 248 20.19 -3.87 -0.77
CA ASN A 248 21.28 -3.18 -1.48
C ASN A 248 21.11 -1.66 -1.47
N THR A 249 21.40 -1.06 -0.31
CA THR A 249 21.13 0.35 0.02
C THR A 249 21.99 1.42 -0.67
N ASN A 250 22.63 1.14 -1.80
CA ASN A 250 23.32 2.17 -2.61
C ASN A 250 22.44 2.79 -3.71
N TYR A 251 21.19 2.35 -3.87
CA TYR A 251 20.33 2.76 -5.00
C TYR A 251 19.16 3.68 -4.66
N PHE A 252 18.93 4.03 -3.38
CA PHE A 252 17.88 4.98 -3.01
C PHE A 252 18.02 6.39 -3.63
N PRO A 253 19.23 6.96 -3.82
CA PRO A 253 19.40 8.20 -4.59
C PRO A 253 18.96 8.07 -6.06
N GLN A 254 18.85 6.84 -6.60
CA GLN A 254 18.39 6.59 -7.96
C GLN A 254 16.85 6.55 -8.08
N LEU A 255 16.10 6.29 -7.01
CA LEU A 255 14.64 6.48 -7.01
C LEU A 255 14.27 7.97 -7.17
N HIS A 256 15.09 8.88 -6.64
CA HIS A 256 14.95 10.32 -6.93
C HIS A 256 15.31 10.70 -8.38
N ARG A 257 16.10 9.87 -9.09
CA ARG A 257 16.50 10.11 -10.49
C ARG A 257 15.64 9.37 -11.52
N ARG A 258 14.75 8.47 -11.09
CA ARG A 258 13.83 7.75 -11.98
C ARG A 258 12.44 8.38 -11.87
N THR A 259 11.84 8.62 -13.03
CA THR A 259 10.54 9.28 -13.12
C THR A 259 9.48 8.50 -12.34
N SER A 260 8.56 9.22 -11.68
CA SER A 260 7.41 8.64 -10.95
C SER A 260 6.78 7.46 -11.70
N GLN A 261 6.63 7.63 -13.00
CA GLN A 261 6.23 6.67 -14.02
C GLN A 261 6.79 5.24 -13.91
N THR A 262 8.04 5.03 -13.49
CA THR A 262 8.62 3.67 -13.35
C THR A 262 8.11 2.92 -12.12
N ILE A 263 7.84 3.65 -11.04
CA ILE A 263 7.31 3.07 -9.79
C ILE A 263 5.85 2.62 -9.97
N TRP A 264 5.09 3.32 -10.81
CA TRP A 264 3.70 2.95 -11.15
C TRP A 264 3.59 1.57 -11.77
N VAL A 265 4.47 1.26 -12.73
CA VAL A 265 4.45 -0.02 -13.44
C VAL A 265 4.78 -1.14 -12.49
N THR A 266 5.84 -0.99 -11.69
CA THR A 266 6.24 -2.02 -10.73
C THR A 266 5.16 -2.28 -9.69
N LEU A 267 4.50 -1.23 -9.18
CA LEU A 267 3.38 -1.38 -8.25
C LEU A 267 2.20 -2.16 -8.87
N LEU A 268 1.81 -1.80 -10.09
CA LEU A 268 0.73 -2.50 -10.81
C LEU A 268 1.11 -3.94 -11.12
N HIS A 269 2.35 -4.19 -11.53
CA HIS A 269 2.88 -5.51 -11.89
C HIS A 269 2.78 -6.47 -10.72
N GLU A 270 3.15 -6.02 -9.54
CA GLU A 270 3.08 -6.82 -8.34
C GLU A 270 1.62 -6.96 -7.83
N ALA A 271 0.80 -5.91 -7.92
CA ALA A 271 -0.62 -6.02 -7.58
C ALA A 271 -1.39 -7.01 -8.48
N LEU A 272 -0.97 -7.14 -9.74
CA LEU A 272 -1.53 -8.09 -10.70
C LEU A 272 -1.28 -9.54 -10.27
N HIS A 273 -0.14 -9.85 -9.64
CA HIS A 273 0.11 -11.19 -9.07
C HIS A 273 -0.92 -11.57 -8.01
N ALA A 274 -1.25 -10.62 -7.13
CA ALA A 274 -2.27 -10.82 -6.09
C ALA A 274 -3.67 -11.02 -6.67
N CYS A 275 -3.90 -10.57 -7.90
CA CYS A 275 -5.13 -10.74 -8.65
C CYS A 275 -5.08 -11.90 -9.65
N ALA A 276 -4.17 -12.86 -9.44
CA ALA A 276 -4.00 -14.06 -10.26
C ALA A 276 -3.68 -13.78 -11.74
N PHE A 277 -3.04 -12.64 -12.02
CA PHE A 277 -2.58 -12.26 -13.34
C PHE A 277 -1.05 -12.43 -13.40
N HIS A 278 -0.62 -13.58 -13.94
CA HIS A 278 0.78 -14.04 -13.92
C HIS A 278 1.59 -13.58 -15.13
N HIS A 279 2.87 -13.96 -15.18
CA HIS A 279 3.82 -13.55 -16.22
C HIS A 279 3.49 -14.07 -17.62
N GLY A 280 2.60 -15.06 -17.74
CA GLY A 280 2.24 -15.70 -19.01
C GLY A 280 3.29 -16.69 -19.49
N GLU A 281 3.22 -17.03 -20.78
CA GLU A 281 4.06 -18.06 -21.40
C GLU A 281 4.72 -17.51 -22.68
N ASP A 282 6.02 -17.76 -22.86
CA ASP A 282 6.74 -17.41 -24.10
C ASP A 282 6.35 -18.41 -25.21
N LEU A 283 5.74 -17.91 -26.29
CA LEU A 283 5.32 -18.76 -27.40
C LEU A 283 6.48 -19.22 -28.27
N ALA A 284 7.65 -18.55 -28.22
CA ALA A 284 8.85 -19.01 -28.91
C ALA A 284 9.49 -20.23 -28.21
N HIS A 285 9.28 -20.34 -26.89
CA HIS A 285 9.84 -21.37 -26.04
C HIS A 285 8.75 -21.88 -25.07
N PRO A 286 7.84 -22.76 -25.51
CA PRO A 286 6.74 -23.24 -24.69
C PRO A 286 7.23 -23.81 -23.35
N GLY A 287 6.55 -23.46 -22.25
CA GLY A 287 6.97 -23.78 -20.89
C GLY A 287 8.08 -22.91 -20.29
N HIS A 288 8.64 -21.95 -21.03
CA HIS A 288 9.52 -20.92 -20.48
C HIS A 288 8.77 -19.64 -20.16
N GLU A 289 9.18 -18.99 -19.08
CA GLU A 289 8.73 -17.67 -18.72
C GLU A 289 9.30 -16.64 -19.73
N PRO A 290 8.49 -15.67 -20.20
CA PRO A 290 8.98 -14.58 -21.05
C PRO A 290 10.11 -13.79 -20.36
N THR A 291 10.96 -13.15 -21.16
CA THR A 291 11.95 -12.22 -20.59
C THR A 291 11.26 -11.10 -19.81
N ALA A 292 11.95 -10.53 -18.82
CA ALA A 292 11.38 -9.55 -17.87
C ALA A 292 10.71 -8.33 -18.54
N ASP A 293 11.10 -7.97 -19.76
CA ASP A 293 10.51 -6.89 -20.56
C ASP A 293 9.25 -7.32 -21.34
N ARG A 294 8.87 -8.60 -21.31
CA ARG A 294 7.77 -9.17 -22.12
C ARG A 294 6.75 -9.94 -21.29
N THR A 295 6.82 -9.93 -19.97
CA THR A 295 5.85 -10.65 -19.13
C THR A 295 4.46 -10.02 -19.22
N CYS A 296 3.42 -10.84 -19.07
CA CYS A 296 2.05 -10.39 -19.21
C CYS A 296 1.65 -9.33 -18.17
N ASN A 297 2.12 -9.44 -16.93
CA ASN A 297 1.87 -8.43 -15.90
C ASN A 297 2.60 -7.12 -16.18
N GLU A 298 3.79 -7.13 -16.79
CA GLU A 298 4.47 -5.92 -17.23
C GLU A 298 3.67 -5.25 -18.38
N ILE A 299 3.24 -6.05 -19.37
CA ILE A 299 2.36 -5.60 -20.46
C ILE A 299 1.04 -5.03 -19.93
N ALA A 300 0.42 -5.71 -18.98
CA ALA A 300 -0.83 -5.29 -18.36
C ALA A 300 -0.66 -4.00 -17.56
N SER A 301 0.40 -3.87 -16.78
CA SER A 301 0.74 -2.64 -16.04
C SER A 301 0.89 -1.45 -16.98
N CYS A 302 1.57 -1.64 -18.11
CA CYS A 302 1.70 -0.65 -19.17
C CYS A 302 0.34 -0.27 -19.80
N CYS A 303 -0.52 -1.25 -20.10
CA CYS A 303 -1.84 -1.01 -20.69
C CYS A 303 -2.80 -0.31 -19.71
N ILE A 304 -2.80 -0.72 -18.44
CA ILE A 304 -3.56 -0.10 -17.36
C ILE A 304 -3.11 1.35 -17.20
N HIS A 305 -1.81 1.60 -17.00
CA HIS A 305 -1.30 2.97 -16.87
C HIS A 305 -1.65 3.83 -18.08
N ARG A 306 -1.53 3.30 -19.30
CA ARG A 306 -1.86 4.06 -20.52
C ARG A 306 -3.34 4.43 -20.59
N HIS A 307 -4.23 3.52 -20.21
CA HIS A 307 -5.68 3.79 -20.18
C HIS A 307 -6.01 4.88 -19.16
N ILE A 308 -5.41 4.79 -17.98
CA ILE A 308 -5.66 5.69 -16.86
C ILE A 308 -5.05 7.08 -17.07
N SER A 309 -3.77 7.15 -17.43
CA SER A 309 -3.02 8.42 -17.53
C SER A 309 -3.21 9.13 -18.87
N GLY A 310 -3.77 8.44 -19.87
CA GLY A 310 -3.87 8.91 -21.26
C GLY A 310 -2.52 9.06 -21.97
N LYS A 311 -1.40 8.66 -21.34
CA LYS A 311 -0.05 8.78 -21.91
C LYS A 311 0.69 7.44 -21.89
N PRO A 312 1.46 7.11 -22.94
CA PRO A 312 2.37 5.98 -22.89
C PRO A 312 3.55 6.31 -21.96
N LEU A 313 3.98 5.34 -21.17
CA LEU A 313 5.21 5.42 -20.39
C LEU A 313 6.42 5.28 -21.30
N SER A 314 7.51 6.00 -20.99
CA SER A 314 8.75 5.95 -21.77
C SER A 314 9.34 4.53 -21.86
N GLY A 315 9.16 3.70 -20.83
CA GLY A 315 9.55 2.28 -20.80
C GLY A 315 8.59 1.33 -21.51
N CYS A 316 7.31 1.68 -21.62
CA CYS A 316 6.28 0.83 -22.21
C CYS A 316 6.15 0.97 -23.74
N SER A 317 6.87 1.91 -24.37
CA SER A 317 6.69 2.25 -25.79
C SER A 317 7.08 1.11 -26.74
N LYS A 318 8.01 0.22 -26.34
CA LYS A 318 8.46 -0.91 -27.15
C LYS A 318 7.35 -1.95 -27.36
N HIS A 319 6.50 -2.14 -26.35
CA HIS A 319 5.52 -3.22 -26.30
C HIS A 319 4.12 -2.79 -26.74
N LEU A 320 3.80 -1.49 -26.68
CA LEU A 320 2.45 -1.00 -26.95
C LEU A 320 2.21 -0.65 -28.43
N PRO A 321 1.00 -0.87 -28.96
CA PRO A 321 0.63 -0.40 -30.30
C PRO A 321 0.54 1.14 -30.38
N PRO A 322 0.74 1.75 -31.58
CA PRO A 322 0.62 3.20 -31.79
C PRO A 322 -0.77 3.74 -31.42
N PHE A 323 -0.86 5.04 -31.13
CA PHE A 323 -2.01 5.71 -30.48
C PHE A 323 -3.30 5.81 -31.32
N SER A 324 -3.37 5.19 -32.50
CA SER A 324 -4.41 5.50 -33.49
C SER A 324 -5.73 4.72 -33.37
N THR A 325 -6.02 3.97 -32.30
CA THR A 325 -7.30 3.22 -32.20
C THR A 325 -8.10 3.39 -30.91
N LEU A 326 -7.70 4.27 -29.99
CA LEU A 326 -8.49 4.52 -28.78
C LEU A 326 -8.75 6.03 -28.68
N ARG A 327 -9.97 6.45 -29.04
CA ARG A 327 -10.41 7.84 -28.83
C ARG A 327 -10.34 8.12 -27.33
N PRO A 328 -9.65 9.19 -26.88
CA PRO A 328 -9.78 9.64 -25.51
C PRO A 328 -11.25 9.98 -25.25
N VAL A 329 -11.76 9.57 -24.08
CA VAL A 329 -13.06 10.02 -23.59
C VAL A 329 -12.92 11.52 -23.36
N SER A 330 -13.47 12.31 -24.28
CA SER A 330 -13.61 13.75 -24.11
C SER A 330 -14.33 14.01 -22.80
N ARG A 331 -13.76 14.87 -21.95
CA ARG A 331 -14.42 15.41 -20.75
C ARG A 331 -15.83 15.83 -21.13
N GLY A 332 -16.83 15.15 -20.57
CA GLY A 332 -18.20 15.62 -20.62
C GLY A 332 -18.22 17.02 -20.02
N ARG A 333 -18.50 18.01 -20.87
CA ARG A 333 -18.69 19.39 -20.49
C ARG A 333 -19.91 19.42 -19.57
N GLU A 334 -19.74 19.93 -18.35
CA GLU A 334 -20.84 20.26 -17.46
C GLU A 334 -21.89 21.07 -18.23
N ARG A 335 -23.14 20.64 -18.11
CA ARG A 335 -24.34 21.45 -18.32
C ARG A 335 -25.22 21.27 -17.11
#